data_AF-W1WSD4-F1
#
_entry.id   AF-W1WSD4-F1
#
_cell.length_a   1.000
_cell.length_b   1.000
_cell.length_c   1.000
_cell.angle_alpha   90.00
_cell.angle_beta   90.00
_cell.angle_gamma   90.00
#
_symmetry.space_group_name_H-M   'P 1'
#
loop_
_entity.id
_entity.type
_entity.pdbx_description
1 polymer ?
#
loop_
_entity_poly.entity_id
_entity_poly.type
_entity_poly.pdbx_seq_one_letter_code
_entity_poly.pdbx_strand_id
1 'polypeptide(L)'
;MKHSFEVKLAAVNHYLAGHAGIISTAKLFQLSHTSLSHWINLFLLHGPRALDCRHKRSYSPEDKLCVVLYALGHSESLPRVAARFNIPSHNTVKNWIKGYRKSGNEAFIRRWKEKSMTRSDDTHENEANMTPEEMKNELR
;
A
#
# COMPACT_ATOMS: atom_id res chain seq x y z
N MET A 1 -7.81 5.94 -3.74
CA MET A 1 -6.85 7.03 -4.10
C MET A 1 -7.63 8.06 -4.88
N LYS A 2 -7.53 9.35 -4.52
CA LYS A 2 -8.46 10.40 -5.00
C LYS A 2 -8.18 10.91 -6.43
N HIS A 3 -7.04 10.57 -7.01
CA HIS A 3 -6.62 11.08 -8.34
C HIS A 3 -6.21 9.93 -9.26
N SER A 4 -6.63 10.04 -10.53
CA SER A 4 -6.32 9.06 -11.58
C SER A 4 -4.84 9.12 -11.99
N PHE A 5 -4.38 8.11 -12.73
CA PHE A 5 -3.01 8.05 -13.23
C PHE A 5 -2.70 9.24 -14.14
N GLU A 6 -3.64 9.59 -15.01
CA GLU A 6 -3.54 10.65 -16.01
C GLU A 6 -3.37 12.01 -15.33
N VAL A 7 -4.15 12.29 -14.28
CA VAL A 7 -4.05 13.55 -13.51
C VAL A 7 -2.69 13.67 -12.84
N LYS A 8 -2.18 12.58 -12.25
CA LYS A 8 -0.85 12.58 -11.62
C LYS A 8 0.25 12.83 -12.65
N LEU A 9 0.19 12.14 -13.78
CA LEU A 9 1.19 12.25 -14.84
C LEU A 9 1.18 13.67 -15.45
N ALA A 10 0.00 14.23 -15.72
CA ALA A 10 -0.14 15.59 -16.22
C ALA A 10 0.44 16.63 -15.24
N ALA A 11 0.15 16.51 -13.95
CA ALA A 11 0.66 17.43 -12.94
C ALA A 11 2.20 17.35 -12.80
N VAL A 12 2.77 16.14 -12.84
CA VAL A 12 4.23 15.94 -12.79
C VAL A 12 4.88 16.52 -14.05
N ASN A 13 4.37 16.22 -15.23
CA ASN A 13 4.91 16.74 -16.49
C ASN A 13 4.82 18.27 -16.57
N HIS A 14 3.71 18.86 -16.09
CA HIS A 14 3.57 20.32 -16.02
C HIS A 14 4.65 20.97 -15.15
N TYR A 15 4.96 20.37 -13.99
CA TYR A 15 6.05 20.83 -13.14
C TYR A 15 7.42 20.66 -13.81
N LEU A 16 7.70 19.48 -14.39
CA LEU A 16 8.98 19.19 -15.03
C LEU A 16 9.26 20.06 -16.27
N ALA A 17 8.21 20.49 -16.96
CA ALA A 17 8.33 21.40 -18.10
C ALA A 17 8.70 22.84 -17.69
N GLY A 18 8.85 23.14 -16.39
CA GLY A 18 9.40 24.40 -15.88
C GLY A 18 8.43 25.59 -15.88
N HIS A 19 7.18 25.39 -16.29
CA HIS A 19 6.19 26.47 -16.40
C HIS A 19 5.73 27.04 -15.05
N ALA A 20 5.86 26.27 -13.96
CA ALA A 20 5.38 26.66 -12.64
C ALA A 20 6.08 25.89 -11.51
N GLY A 21 6.23 26.54 -10.35
CA GLY A 21 6.70 25.89 -9.12
C GLY A 21 5.67 24.93 -8.51
N ILE A 22 6.11 24.08 -7.58
CA ILE A 22 5.28 23.01 -6.97
C ILE A 22 3.94 23.54 -6.42
N ILE A 23 3.95 24.69 -5.74
CA ILE A 23 2.73 25.25 -5.12
C ILE A 23 1.72 25.67 -6.19
N SER A 24 2.18 26.36 -7.25
CA SER A 24 1.34 26.82 -8.34
C SER A 24 0.78 25.65 -9.14
N THR A 25 1.61 24.67 -9.47
CA THR A 25 1.16 23.43 -10.14
C THR A 25 0.16 22.67 -9.29
N ALA A 26 0.40 22.54 -7.97
CA ALA A 26 -0.54 21.88 -7.09
C ALA A 26 -1.91 22.59 -7.07
N LYS A 27 -1.93 23.92 -7.01
CA LYS A 27 -3.18 24.70 -7.07
C LYS A 27 -3.92 24.50 -8.39
N LEU A 28 -3.21 24.57 -9.52
CA LEU A 28 -3.79 24.41 -10.86
C LEU A 28 -4.53 23.08 -11.00
N PHE A 29 -3.95 22.00 -10.48
CA PHE A 29 -4.52 20.66 -10.53
C PHE A 29 -5.40 20.31 -9.31
N GLN A 30 -5.65 21.27 -8.41
CA GLN A 30 -6.41 21.07 -7.16
C GLN A 30 -5.86 19.92 -6.28
N LEU A 31 -4.52 19.86 -6.18
CA LEU A 31 -3.76 18.85 -5.44
C LEU A 31 -3.15 19.45 -4.17
N SER A 32 -2.78 18.58 -3.23
CA SER A 32 -1.86 19.00 -2.16
C SER A 32 -0.42 19.06 -2.67
N HIS A 33 0.31 20.11 -2.30
CA HIS A 33 1.72 20.27 -2.67
C HIS A 33 2.58 19.09 -2.15
N THR A 34 2.24 18.50 -1.00
CA THR A 34 2.90 17.30 -0.46
C THR A 34 2.71 16.08 -1.35
N SER A 35 1.49 15.88 -1.90
CA SER A 35 1.21 14.77 -2.83
C SER A 35 1.94 14.96 -4.14
N LEU A 36 1.92 16.18 -4.69
CA LEU A 36 2.63 16.51 -5.91
C LEU A 36 4.14 16.33 -5.73
N SER A 37 4.72 16.82 -4.63
CA SER A 37 6.13 16.60 -4.30
C SER A 37 6.49 15.12 -4.23
N HIS A 38 5.64 14.30 -3.59
CA HIS A 38 5.83 12.84 -3.59
C HIS A 38 5.80 12.25 -4.99
N TRP A 39 4.83 12.61 -5.84
CA TRP A 39 4.71 12.09 -7.21
C TRP A 39 5.86 12.51 -8.10
N ILE A 40 6.37 13.73 -7.97
CA ILE A 40 7.58 14.18 -8.67
C ILE A 40 8.76 13.29 -8.30
N ASN A 41 9.03 13.11 -7.00
CA ASN A 41 10.14 12.25 -6.55
C ASN A 41 9.94 10.79 -7.00
N LEU A 42 8.71 10.29 -6.94
CA LEU A 42 8.39 8.92 -7.33
C LEU A 42 8.60 8.69 -8.83
N PHE A 43 8.20 9.67 -9.65
CA PHE A 43 8.43 9.66 -11.09
C PHE A 43 9.92 9.71 -11.42
N LEU A 44 10.69 10.60 -10.76
CA LEU A 44 12.12 10.74 -11.01
C LEU A 44 12.92 9.49 -10.63
N LEU A 45 12.49 8.74 -9.61
CA LEU A 45 13.19 7.54 -9.14
C LEU A 45 12.76 6.25 -9.85
N HIS A 46 11.47 6.11 -10.17
CA HIS A 46 10.89 4.82 -10.61
C HIS A 46 10.14 4.93 -11.95
N GLY A 47 10.13 6.11 -12.57
CA GLY A 47 9.45 6.38 -13.83
C GLY A 47 7.93 6.51 -13.72
N PRO A 48 7.24 6.72 -14.86
CA PRO A 48 5.80 6.99 -14.90
C PRO A 48 4.98 5.84 -14.30
N ARG A 49 5.36 4.58 -14.53
CA ARG A 49 4.63 3.40 -14.02
C ARG A 49 4.47 3.41 -12.51
N ALA A 50 5.34 4.11 -11.77
CA ALA A 50 5.24 4.20 -10.32
C ALA A 50 4.05 5.05 -9.84
N LEU A 51 3.50 5.93 -10.69
CA LEU A 51 2.29 6.70 -10.40
C LEU A 51 1.00 5.87 -10.50
N ASP A 52 1.08 4.70 -11.16
CA ASP A 52 -0.06 3.82 -11.38
C ASP A 52 -0.49 3.11 -10.09
N CYS A 53 -1.76 3.34 -9.74
CA CYS A 53 -2.39 2.85 -8.53
C CYS A 53 -2.92 1.42 -8.65
N ARG A 54 -3.06 0.93 -9.89
CA ARG A 54 -3.69 -0.35 -10.19
C ARG A 54 -2.86 -1.53 -9.66
N HIS A 55 -1.55 -1.35 -9.59
CA HIS A 55 -0.63 -2.34 -9.04
C HIS A 55 -0.59 -2.22 -7.51
N LYS A 56 -1.23 -3.18 -6.82
CA LYS A 56 -1.12 -3.27 -5.36
C LYS A 56 0.31 -3.67 -4.98
N ARG A 57 0.97 -2.81 -4.20
CA ARG A 57 2.28 -3.11 -3.61
C ARG A 57 2.10 -3.78 -2.26
N SER A 58 2.77 -4.90 -2.06
CA SER A 58 2.86 -5.59 -0.78
C SER A 58 4.19 -5.26 -0.11
N TYR A 59 4.15 -5.08 1.21
CA TYR A 59 5.35 -4.82 2.02
C TYR A 59 5.36 -5.82 3.16
N SER A 60 6.45 -6.56 3.28
CA SER A 60 6.67 -7.48 4.38
C SER A 60 6.79 -6.70 5.71
N PRO A 61 6.69 -7.37 6.87
CA PRO A 61 7.03 -6.75 8.15
C PRO A 61 8.44 -6.15 8.16
N GLU A 62 9.41 -6.84 7.56
CA GLU A 62 10.82 -6.43 7.47
C GLU A 62 10.98 -5.19 6.59
N ASP A 63 10.31 -5.15 5.42
CA ASP A 63 10.30 -3.96 4.55
C ASP A 63 9.82 -2.72 5.31
N LYS A 64 8.72 -2.86 6.07
CA LYS A 64 8.13 -1.75 6.84
C LYS A 64 9.07 -1.29 7.95
N LEU A 65 9.72 -2.23 8.63
CA LEU A 65 10.68 -1.91 9.67
C LEU A 65 11.87 -1.15 9.09
N CYS A 66 12.44 -1.63 7.97
CA CYS A 66 13.53 -0.97 7.26
C CYS A 66 13.15 0.48 6.89
N VAL A 67 11.97 0.67 6.29
CA VAL A 67 11.46 1.99 5.90
C VAL A 67 11.36 2.93 7.11
N VAL A 68 10.82 2.44 8.23
CA VAL A 68 10.62 3.27 9.43
C VAL A 68 11.94 3.63 10.10
N LEU A 69 12.85 2.67 10.24
CA LEU A 69 14.18 2.94 10.80
C LEU A 69 14.94 3.94 9.91
N TYR A 70 14.86 3.78 8.59
CA TYR A 70 15.42 4.75 7.66
C TYR A 70 14.82 6.15 7.86
N ALA A 71 13.49 6.25 7.94
CA ALA A 71 12.79 7.52 8.11
C ALA A 71 13.11 8.23 9.43
N LEU A 72 13.43 7.48 10.49
CA LEU A 72 13.78 8.02 11.81
C LEU A 72 15.26 8.38 11.93
N GLY A 73 16.14 7.68 11.22
CA GLY A 73 17.59 7.91 11.23
C GLY A 73 18.08 8.99 10.26
N HIS A 74 17.24 9.42 9.31
CA HIS A 74 17.62 10.39 8.28
C HIS A 74 16.74 11.64 8.33
N SER A 75 17.31 12.80 7.97
CA SER A 75 16.62 14.10 7.89
C SER A 75 15.82 14.29 6.58
N GLU A 76 15.40 13.20 5.94
CA GLU A 76 14.61 13.25 4.71
C GLU A 76 13.11 13.48 4.99
N SER A 77 12.46 14.25 4.12
CA SER A 77 11.02 14.46 4.21
C SER A 77 10.24 13.18 3.89
N LEU A 78 9.08 12.98 4.54
CA LEU A 78 8.23 11.80 4.32
C LEU A 78 7.85 11.56 2.84
N PRO A 79 7.56 12.59 2.01
CA PRO A 79 7.38 12.42 0.57
C PRO A 79 8.57 11.76 -0.14
N ARG A 80 9.79 12.14 0.26
CA ARG A 80 11.03 11.66 -0.33
C ARG A 80 11.35 10.23 0.14
N VAL A 81 11.19 9.96 1.43
CA VAL A 81 11.30 8.59 1.97
C VAL A 81 10.29 7.66 1.29
N ALA A 82 9.03 8.07 1.20
CA ALA A 82 8.01 7.27 0.53
C ALA A 82 8.35 7.01 -0.94
N ALA A 83 8.85 8.01 -1.66
CA ALA A 83 9.28 7.83 -3.04
C ALA A 83 10.46 6.87 -3.17
N ARG A 84 11.47 6.98 -2.29
CA ARG A 84 12.64 6.09 -2.25
C ARG A 84 12.24 4.62 -2.17
N PHE A 85 11.34 4.28 -1.26
CA PHE A 85 10.87 2.91 -1.06
C PHE A 85 9.67 2.52 -1.95
N ASN A 86 9.39 3.32 -2.99
CA ASN A 86 8.29 3.09 -3.93
C ASN A 86 6.92 2.96 -3.23
N ILE A 87 6.70 3.69 -2.14
CA ILE A 87 5.47 3.67 -1.35
C ILE A 87 4.46 4.64 -1.97
N PRO A 88 3.22 4.21 -2.29
CA PRO A 88 2.25 5.05 -3.02
C PRO A 88 1.80 6.35 -2.32
N SER A 89 2.12 6.52 -1.03
CA SER A 89 1.70 7.66 -0.23
C SER A 89 2.62 7.88 0.97
N HIS A 90 3.02 9.13 1.20
CA HIS A 90 3.76 9.54 2.40
C HIS A 90 2.95 9.32 3.70
N ASN A 91 1.62 9.32 3.63
CA ASN A 91 0.77 9.00 4.78
C ASN A 91 0.93 7.54 5.23
N THR A 92 1.28 6.63 4.32
CA THR A 92 1.59 5.24 4.67
C THR A 92 2.81 5.18 5.58
N VAL A 93 3.88 5.88 5.23
CA VAL A 93 5.09 5.99 6.06
C VAL A 93 4.78 6.65 7.40
N LYS A 94 4.03 7.76 7.39
CA LYS A 94 3.57 8.43 8.62
C LYS A 94 2.84 7.47 9.57
N ASN A 95 1.94 6.64 9.02
CA ASN A 95 1.19 5.66 9.79
C ASN A 95 2.07 4.53 10.33
N TRP A 96 3.06 4.05 9.56
CA TRP A 96 4.01 3.05 10.03
C TRP A 96 4.89 3.58 11.16
N ILE A 97 5.40 4.82 11.04
CA ILE A 97 6.15 5.48 12.11
C ILE A 97 5.29 5.60 13.37
N LYS A 98 4.02 6.01 13.25
CA LYS A 98 3.10 6.11 14.39
C LYS A 98 2.89 4.75 15.06
N GLY A 99 2.72 3.69 14.29
CA GLY A 99 2.62 2.32 14.81
C GLY A 99 3.89 1.90 15.55
N TYR A 100 5.05 2.11 14.93
CA TYR A 100 6.35 1.80 15.53
C TYR A 100 6.60 2.56 16.83
N ARG A 101 6.27 3.85 16.90
CA ARG A 101 6.40 4.64 18.13
C ARG A 101 5.49 4.14 19.27
N LYS A 102 4.38 3.48 18.94
CA LYS A 102 3.41 2.97 19.92
C LYS A 102 3.80 1.60 20.48
N SER A 103 4.31 0.69 19.63
CA SER A 103 4.52 -0.71 20.01
C SER A 103 5.80 -1.33 19.42
N GLY A 104 6.76 -0.51 19.01
CA GLY A 104 8.04 -0.94 18.43
C GLY A 104 7.84 -1.88 17.23
N ASN A 105 8.68 -2.92 17.18
CA ASN A 105 8.68 -3.92 16.10
C ASN A 105 7.36 -4.70 16.02
N GLU A 106 6.64 -4.86 17.13
CA GLU A 106 5.38 -5.61 17.19
C GLU A 106 4.28 -5.00 16.31
N ALA A 107 4.38 -3.70 16.00
CA ALA A 107 3.48 -2.99 15.11
C ALA A 107 3.35 -3.64 13.73
N PHE A 108 4.39 -4.38 13.29
CA PHE A 108 4.44 -5.02 11.98
C PHE A 108 4.23 -6.55 12.05
N ILE A 109 4.42 -7.17 13.22
CA ILE A 109 4.30 -8.62 13.44
C ILE A 109 2.83 -9.03 13.70
N ARG A 110 2.11 -8.33 14.59
CA ARG A 110 0.74 -8.75 15.01
C ARG A 110 -0.25 -8.77 13.85
N ARG A 111 -0.19 -7.77 12.97
CA ARG A 111 -1.07 -7.67 11.80
C ARG A 111 -0.81 -8.75 10.74
N TRP A 112 0.37 -9.37 10.75
CA TRP A 112 0.69 -10.50 9.86
C TRP A 112 0.12 -11.80 10.40
N LYS A 113 0.24 -12.07 11.72
CA LYS A 113 -0.39 -13.23 12.39
C LYS A 113 -1.91 -13.22 12.30
N GLU A 114 -2.56 -12.06 12.48
CA GLU A 114 -4.02 -11.95 12.31
C GLU A 114 -4.47 -12.21 10.86
N LYS A 115 -3.65 -11.84 9.86
CA LYS A 115 -3.95 -12.09 8.44
C LYS A 115 -3.63 -13.52 7.97
N SER A 116 -2.67 -14.19 8.60
CA SER A 116 -2.34 -15.58 8.29
C SER A 116 -3.36 -16.54 8.88
N MET A 117 -3.95 -16.21 10.04
CA MET A 117 -5.00 -17.03 10.66
C MET A 117 -6.36 -17.00 9.95
N THR A 118 -6.61 -16.03 9.06
CA THR A 118 -7.85 -15.98 8.24
C THR A 118 -7.66 -16.57 6.84
N ARG A 119 -6.55 -17.27 6.58
CA ARG A 119 -6.20 -17.82 5.25
C ARG A 119 -5.99 -19.36 5.27
N SER A 120 -6.69 -20.03 6.16
CA SER A 120 -6.86 -21.50 6.24
C SER A 120 -8.33 -21.72 6.66
N ASP A 121 -9.20 -22.50 6.04
CA ASP A 121 -9.11 -23.57 5.04
C ASP A 121 -10.33 -23.47 4.11
N ASP A 122 -10.13 -23.66 2.80
CA ASP A 122 -11.21 -24.04 1.87
C ASP A 122 -10.62 -25.02 0.84
N THR A 123 -10.42 -26.25 1.29
CA THR A 123 -10.20 -27.52 0.54
C THR A 123 -10.27 -28.62 1.60
N HIS A 124 -11.09 -29.67 1.57
CA HIS A 124 -11.95 -30.27 0.55
C HIS A 124 -12.91 -31.28 1.25
N GLU A 125 -14.06 -31.56 0.62
CA GLU A 125 -14.90 -32.79 0.70
C GLU A 125 -15.44 -33.33 2.04
N ASN A 126 -16.77 -33.52 2.09
CA ASN A 126 -17.45 -34.65 2.75
C ASN A 126 -18.81 -34.88 2.07
N GLU A 127 -18.79 -35.42 0.84
CA GLU A 127 -19.97 -36.08 0.26
C GLU A 127 -19.84 -37.59 0.46
N ALA A 128 -20.95 -38.20 0.91
CA ALA A 128 -21.27 -39.62 0.88
C ALA A 128 -20.42 -40.60 1.73
N ASN A 129 -20.89 -40.86 2.96
CA ASN A 129 -21.09 -42.23 3.43
C ASN A 129 -21.94 -42.25 4.71
N MET A 130 -23.25 -42.08 4.57
CA MET A 130 -24.20 -42.67 5.52
C MET A 130 -24.64 -44.03 4.97
N THR A 131 -24.66 -44.97 5.89
CA THR A 131 -24.64 -46.44 5.74
C THR A 131 -25.94 -47.03 5.17
N PRO A 132 -25.90 -48.25 4.57
CA PRO A 132 -27.04 -48.92 3.91
C PRO A 132 -28.27 -49.20 4.78
N GLU A 133 -28.16 -49.02 6.10
CA GLU A 133 -29.20 -49.31 7.10
C GLU A 133 -30.37 -48.29 7.11
N GLU A 134 -30.21 -47.12 6.50
CA GLU A 134 -31.31 -46.15 6.34
C GLU A 134 -32.16 -46.41 5.09
N MET A 135 -31.83 -47.42 4.30
CA MET A 135 -32.62 -47.89 3.16
C MET A 135 -33.81 -48.77 3.60
N LYS A 136 -34.50 -48.35 4.68
CA LYS A 136 -35.83 -48.84 5.05
C LYS A 136 -36.84 -48.40 3.99
N ASN A 137 -36.85 -49.16 2.90
CA ASN A 137 -38.08 -49.50 2.22
C ASN A 137 -38.71 -50.66 3.02
N GLU A 138 -39.05 -50.38 4.28
CA GLU A 138 -40.19 -51.00 4.94
C GLU A 138 -41.42 -50.47 4.19
N LEU A 139 -42.29 -51.38 3.71
CA LEU A 139 -43.56 -51.15 3.00
C LEU A 139 -43.52 -51.09 1.45
N ARG A 140 -43.22 -52.21 0.78
CA ARG A 140 -44.21 -53.03 0.04
C ARG A 140 -43.58 -54.26 -0.60
#